data_AF-A0A1J3DZV0-F1
#
_entry.id   AF-A0A1J3DZV0-F1
#
_cell.length_a   1.000
_cell.length_b   1.000
_cell.length_c   1.000
_cell.angle_alpha   90.00
_cell.angle_beta   90.00
_cell.angle_gamma   90.00
#
_symmetry.space_group_name_H-M   'P 1'
#
loop_
_entity.id
_entity.type
_entity.pdbx_description
1 polymer ?
#
loop_
_entity_poly.entity_id
_entity_poly.type
_entity_poly.pdbx_seq_one_letter_code
_entity_poly.pdbx_strand_id
1 'polypeptide(L)'
;RGTSLEDLPKKILDHDRVIFLGDLNYRISLPEEKTRLLVERKEWNNLLENDQLSMEIMNGQIFRGWQEGIVKFAPTYKYIPNSDLYYGCIAYKKDEKKRAPAWCDRIIWFGNGLKQHEYTRGEVKISDHRPVKAIFTTEVKVVRYRKKIRNLFFSDRFEDRVEGYDQIDPKDYSWIST
;
A
#
# COMPACT_ATOMS: atom_id res chain seq x y z
N ARG A 1 12.74 13.62 26.22
CA ARG A 1 13.27 14.71 25.38
C ARG A 1 12.26 14.86 24.26
N GLY A 2 11.59 16.02 24.17
CA GLY A 2 10.61 16.26 23.11
C GLY A 2 11.34 16.34 21.77
N THR A 3 10.77 15.72 20.74
CA THR A 3 11.24 15.77 19.37
C THR A 3 11.30 17.24 18.92
N SER A 4 12.50 17.73 18.61
CA SER A 4 12.66 19.03 17.96
C SER A 4 11.99 18.99 16.58
N LEU A 5 11.54 20.13 16.05
CA LEU A 5 11.11 20.25 14.64
C LEU A 5 12.22 19.82 13.66
N GLU A 6 13.48 19.74 14.13
CA GLU A 6 14.64 19.26 13.38
C GLU A 6 14.70 17.73 13.24
N ASP A 7 13.94 16.99 14.06
CA ASP A 7 13.89 15.51 14.08
C ASP A 7 12.82 14.92 13.15
N LEU A 8 12.10 15.75 12.38
CA LEU A 8 11.11 15.27 11.42
C LEU A 8 11.78 14.75 10.13
N PRO A 9 11.24 13.69 9.51
CA PRO A 9 11.77 13.14 8.26
C PRO A 9 11.74 14.20 7.15
N LYS A 10 12.86 14.34 6.41
CA LYS A 10 13.02 15.38 5.37
C LYS A 10 12.83 14.83 3.96
N LYS A 11 13.13 13.55 3.75
CA LYS A 11 12.91 12.80 2.51
C LYS A 11 11.83 11.75 2.73
N ILE A 12 11.26 11.27 1.63
CA ILE A 12 10.28 10.17 1.65
C ILE A 12 10.86 8.95 2.39
N LEU A 13 12.10 8.55 2.08
CA LEU A 13 12.75 7.39 2.69
C LEU A 13 13.27 7.62 4.11
N ASP A 14 13.16 8.83 4.66
CA ASP A 14 13.47 9.10 6.07
C ASP A 14 12.31 8.69 6.99
N HIS A 15 11.12 8.41 6.43
CA HIS A 15 9.97 7.93 7.19
C HIS A 15 10.17 6.47 7.56
N ASP A 16 9.71 6.08 8.77
CA ASP A 16 9.78 4.69 9.24
C ASP A 16 9.10 3.70 8.27
N ARG A 17 8.01 4.17 7.63
CA ARG A 17 7.13 3.39 6.75
C ARG A 17 6.60 4.27 5.64
N VAL A 18 6.66 3.78 4.42
CA VAL A 18 6.15 4.48 3.23
C VAL A 18 5.25 3.51 2.48
N ILE A 19 4.04 3.96 2.15
CA ILE A 19 3.17 3.28 1.19
C ILE A 19 3.08 4.20 -0.03
N PHE A 20 3.43 3.68 -1.20
CA PHE A 20 3.38 4.39 -2.46
C PHE A 20 2.40 3.69 -3.38
N LEU A 21 1.41 4.44 -3.87
CA LEU A 21 0.30 3.90 -4.64
C LEU A 21 -0.17 4.86 -5.73
N GLY A 22 -0.72 4.29 -6.80
CA GLY A 22 -1.32 5.04 -7.90
C GLY A 22 -1.17 4.34 -9.24
N ASP A 23 -1.46 5.07 -10.32
CA ASP A 23 -1.13 4.66 -11.69
C ASP A 23 0.35 4.91 -11.94
N LEU A 24 1.17 3.88 -11.73
CA LEU A 24 2.61 3.90 -12.00
C LEU A 24 2.92 3.69 -13.49
N ASN A 25 1.90 3.32 -14.29
CA ASN A 25 1.94 3.19 -15.74
C ASN A 25 2.98 2.21 -16.33
N TYR A 26 3.57 1.35 -15.50
CA TYR A 26 4.39 0.24 -15.98
C TYR A 26 3.57 -0.72 -16.84
N ARG A 27 4.22 -1.26 -17.87
CA ARG A 27 3.61 -2.15 -18.87
C ARG A 27 4.23 -3.53 -18.82
N ILE A 28 3.60 -4.46 -19.52
CA ILE A 28 4.12 -5.81 -19.72
C ILE A 28 4.98 -5.81 -20.98
N SER A 29 6.23 -6.25 -20.85
CA SER A 29 7.22 -6.31 -21.94
C SER A 29 7.01 -7.54 -22.85
N LEU A 30 5.77 -7.74 -23.30
CA LEU A 30 5.38 -8.80 -24.24
C LEU A 30 4.61 -8.22 -25.43
N PRO A 31 4.64 -8.87 -26.61
CA PRO A 31 3.76 -8.53 -27.72
C PRO A 31 2.28 -8.57 -27.32
N GLU A 32 1.48 -7.64 -27.85
CA GLU A 32 0.08 -7.46 -27.47
C GLU A 32 -0.76 -8.74 -27.59
N GLU A 33 -0.59 -9.48 -28.70
CA GLU A 33 -1.27 -10.75 -28.94
C GLU A 33 -0.93 -11.79 -27.86
N LYS A 34 0.37 -11.94 -27.53
CA LYS A 34 0.83 -12.87 -26.50
C LYS A 34 0.31 -12.48 -25.12
N THR A 35 0.36 -11.19 -24.79
CA THR A 35 -0.21 -10.66 -23.54
C THR A 35 -1.68 -11.01 -23.42
N ARG A 36 -2.46 -10.79 -24.48
CA ARG A 36 -3.90 -11.09 -24.50
C ARG A 36 -4.19 -12.57 -24.32
N LEU A 37 -3.46 -13.44 -25.03
CA LEU A 37 -3.59 -14.90 -24.88
C LEU A 37 -3.34 -15.37 -23.45
N LEU A 38 -2.29 -14.86 -22.80
CA LEU A 38 -2.00 -15.21 -21.40
C LEU A 38 -3.07 -14.68 -20.44
N VAL A 39 -3.64 -13.49 -20.71
CA VAL A 39 -4.74 -12.92 -19.93
C VAL A 39 -6.01 -13.78 -20.04
N GLU A 40 -6.35 -14.24 -21.25
CA GLU A 40 -7.49 -15.14 -21.50
C GLU A 40 -7.34 -16.47 -20.76
N ARG A 41 -6.11 -16.99 -20.70
CA ARG A 41 -5.76 -18.22 -19.95
C ARG A 41 -5.58 -18.00 -18.45
N LYS A 42 -5.64 -16.75 -17.98
CA LYS A 42 -5.41 -16.36 -16.57
C LYS A 42 -4.04 -16.77 -16.05
N GLU A 43 -3.02 -16.78 -16.92
CA GLU A 43 -1.64 -17.12 -16.57
C GLU A 43 -0.90 -15.91 -15.99
N TRP A 44 -1.32 -15.45 -14.81
CA TRP A 44 -0.80 -14.22 -14.19
C TRP A 44 0.69 -14.27 -13.89
N ASN A 45 1.21 -15.42 -13.44
CA ASN A 45 2.64 -15.56 -13.13
C ASN A 45 3.52 -15.32 -14.37
N ASN A 46 3.16 -15.90 -15.51
CA ASN A 46 3.88 -15.72 -16.78
C ASN A 46 3.85 -14.26 -17.26
N LEU A 47 2.75 -13.55 -17.00
CA LEU A 47 2.64 -12.12 -17.30
C LEU A 47 3.50 -11.27 -16.35
N LEU A 48 3.50 -11.58 -15.04
CA LEU A 48 4.26 -10.87 -14.02
C LEU A 48 5.78 -11.04 -14.18
N GLU A 49 6.24 -12.17 -14.70
CA GLU A 49 7.66 -12.35 -15.08
C GLU A 49 8.14 -11.32 -16.13
N ASN A 50 7.21 -10.75 -16.90
CA ASN A 50 7.48 -9.76 -17.93
C ASN A 50 6.94 -8.36 -17.57
N ASP A 51 6.46 -8.16 -16.34
CA ASP A 51 5.95 -6.89 -15.85
C ASP A 51 7.12 -5.96 -15.47
N GLN A 52 7.14 -4.75 -16.04
CA GLN A 52 8.26 -3.83 -15.88
C GLN A 52 8.50 -3.42 -14.43
N LEU A 53 7.44 -3.16 -13.65
CA LEU A 53 7.60 -2.82 -12.23
C LEU A 53 8.16 -3.99 -11.44
N SER A 54 7.63 -5.19 -11.66
CA SER A 54 8.09 -6.41 -10.98
C SER A 54 9.57 -6.66 -11.24
N MET A 55 10.02 -6.45 -12.48
CA MET A 55 11.44 -6.51 -12.85
C MET A 55 12.27 -5.42 -12.16
N GLU A 56 11.79 -4.18 -12.07
CA GLU A 56 12.53 -3.10 -11.40
C GLU A 56 12.66 -3.30 -9.89
N ILE A 57 11.62 -3.82 -9.23
CA ILE A 57 11.65 -4.21 -7.81
C ILE A 57 12.63 -5.36 -7.61
N MET A 58 12.57 -6.39 -8.46
CA MET A 58 13.46 -7.55 -8.39
C MET A 58 14.93 -7.18 -8.64
N ASN A 59 15.19 -6.32 -9.62
CA ASN A 59 16.55 -5.84 -9.92
C ASN A 59 17.11 -4.93 -8.82
N GLY A 60 16.24 -4.30 -8.02
CA GLY A 60 16.64 -3.53 -6.84
C GLY A 60 17.48 -2.30 -7.13
N GLN A 61 17.43 -1.76 -8.36
CA GLN A 61 18.16 -0.53 -8.72
C GLN A 61 17.42 0.73 -8.22
N ILE A 62 16.19 0.93 -8.70
CA ILE A 62 15.35 2.10 -8.33
C ILE A 62 14.59 1.81 -7.04
N PHE A 63 13.99 0.62 -6.95
CA PHE A 63 13.12 0.20 -5.85
C PHE A 63 13.85 -0.65 -4.79
N ARG A 64 15.12 -0.33 -4.50
CA ARG A 64 15.89 -1.08 -3.50
C ARG A 64 15.21 -1.04 -2.13
N GLY A 65 14.89 -2.22 -1.58
CA GLY A 65 14.24 -2.35 -0.27
C GLY A 65 12.73 -2.09 -0.27
N TRP A 66 12.15 -1.74 -1.42
CA TRP A 66 10.70 -1.72 -1.59
C TRP A 66 10.17 -3.13 -1.77
N GLN A 67 8.90 -3.30 -1.42
CA GLN A 67 8.19 -4.57 -1.44
C GLN A 67 6.84 -4.38 -2.12
N GLU A 68 6.37 -5.44 -2.76
CA GLU A 68 5.03 -5.52 -3.31
C GLU A 68 4.36 -6.85 -2.93
N GLY A 69 3.04 -6.83 -2.82
CA GLY A 69 2.23 -8.00 -2.59
C GLY A 69 2.19 -8.93 -3.78
N ILE A 70 1.87 -10.20 -3.53
CA ILE A 70 1.63 -11.15 -4.62
C ILE A 70 0.38 -10.71 -5.38
N VAL A 71 0.55 -10.28 -6.64
CA VAL A 71 -0.55 -9.93 -7.54
C VAL A 71 -1.25 -11.21 -8.00
N LYS A 72 -2.52 -11.38 -7.59
CA LYS A 72 -3.35 -12.55 -7.96
C LYS A 72 -4.60 -12.17 -8.75
N PHE A 73 -4.64 -10.94 -9.26
CA PHE A 73 -5.78 -10.38 -9.98
C PHE A 73 -5.41 -10.02 -11.42
N ALA A 74 -6.41 -10.00 -12.30
CA ALA A 74 -6.22 -9.65 -13.71
C ALA A 74 -5.69 -8.20 -13.89
N PRO A 75 -5.01 -7.90 -15.02
CA PRO A 75 -4.59 -6.54 -15.36
C PRO A 75 -5.71 -5.51 -15.16
N THR A 76 -5.34 -4.32 -14.68
CA THR A 76 -6.30 -3.28 -14.29
C THR A 76 -6.60 -2.30 -15.41
N TYR A 77 -5.80 -2.31 -16.47
CA TYR A 77 -5.89 -1.42 -17.64
C TYR A 77 -5.67 -2.22 -18.93
N LYS A 78 -6.22 -1.87 -20.10
CA LYS A 78 -7.25 -0.86 -20.40
C LYS A 78 -8.57 -1.54 -20.70
N TYR A 79 -9.62 -1.22 -19.95
CA TYR A 79 -10.97 -1.71 -20.19
C TYR A 79 -11.77 -0.76 -21.08
N ILE A 80 -12.80 -1.30 -21.72
CA ILE A 80 -13.90 -0.49 -22.26
C ILE A 80 -14.77 -0.05 -21.07
N PRO A 81 -15.03 1.26 -20.86
CA PRO A 81 -15.89 1.71 -19.78
C PRO A 81 -17.25 1.02 -19.80
N ASN A 82 -17.77 0.70 -18.61
CA ASN A 82 -19.00 -0.05 -18.39
C ASN A 82 -19.00 -1.50 -18.94
N SER A 83 -17.82 -2.07 -19.20
CA SER A 83 -17.65 -3.44 -19.71
C SER A 83 -16.48 -4.15 -19.05
N ASP A 84 -16.48 -5.49 -19.08
CA ASP A 84 -15.34 -6.34 -18.66
C ASP A 84 -14.41 -6.69 -19.82
N LEU A 85 -14.64 -6.12 -20.99
CA LEU A 85 -13.81 -6.30 -22.16
C LEU A 85 -12.62 -5.35 -22.14
N TYR A 86 -11.43 -5.89 -22.41
CA TYR A 86 -10.26 -5.06 -22.68
C TYR A 86 -10.41 -4.32 -24.01
N TYR A 87 -9.84 -3.12 -24.07
CA TYR A 87 -9.75 -2.35 -25.29
C TYR A 87 -9.01 -3.15 -26.37
N GLY A 88 -9.53 -3.13 -27.60
CA GLY A 88 -8.96 -3.88 -28.73
C GLY A 88 -9.42 -5.35 -28.85
N CYS A 89 -10.26 -5.87 -27.94
CA CYS A 89 -10.94 -7.17 -28.14
C CYS A 89 -11.96 -7.14 -29.29
N ILE A 90 -12.46 -5.96 -29.64
CA ILE A 90 -13.57 -5.79 -30.58
C ILE A 90 -13.01 -5.49 -31.97
N ALA A 91 -13.23 -6.41 -32.91
CA ALA A 91 -12.69 -6.37 -34.27
C ALA A 91 -13.33 -5.30 -35.20
N TYR A 92 -14.25 -4.46 -34.70
CA TYR A 92 -15.07 -3.60 -35.56
C TYR A 92 -14.34 -2.40 -36.17
N LYS A 93 -13.11 -2.08 -35.76
CA LYS A 93 -12.35 -0.96 -36.34
C LYS A 93 -10.92 -1.37 -36.67
N LYS A 94 -10.63 -1.42 -37.96
CA LYS A 94 -9.39 -1.94 -38.56
C LYS A 94 -8.14 -1.07 -38.30
N ASP A 95 -8.31 0.10 -37.68
CA ASP A 95 -7.24 1.11 -37.48
C ASP A 95 -7.08 1.62 -36.03
N GLU A 96 -7.78 1.05 -35.05
CA GLU A 96 -7.61 1.49 -33.65
C GLU A 96 -6.39 0.81 -33.00
N LYS A 97 -5.50 1.61 -32.41
CA LYS A 97 -4.33 1.13 -31.66
C LYS A 97 -4.78 0.20 -30.53
N LYS A 98 -4.54 -1.10 -30.67
CA LYS A 98 -4.74 -2.08 -29.60
C LYS A 98 -3.81 -1.76 -28.44
N ARG A 99 -4.37 -1.63 -27.23
CA ARG A 99 -3.60 -1.47 -26.01
C ARG A 99 -3.53 -2.83 -25.33
N ALA A 100 -2.31 -3.33 -25.12
CA ALA A 100 -2.11 -4.54 -24.34
C ALA A 100 -2.59 -4.35 -22.90
N PRO A 101 -3.27 -5.33 -22.30
CA PRO A 101 -3.57 -5.30 -20.87
C PRO A 101 -2.32 -5.13 -20.01
N ALA A 102 -2.40 -4.35 -18.92
CA ALA A 102 -1.29 -4.09 -18.00
C ALA A 102 -1.78 -3.81 -16.56
N TRP A 103 -0.91 -4.04 -15.57
CA TRP A 103 -1.10 -3.61 -14.18
C TRP A 103 -0.46 -2.25 -13.97
N CYS A 104 -1.17 -1.20 -14.38
CA CYS A 104 -0.70 0.17 -14.22
C CYS A 104 -0.93 0.69 -12.79
N ASP A 105 -1.99 0.22 -12.13
CA ASP A 105 -2.38 0.62 -10.79
C ASP A 105 -1.73 -0.30 -9.74
N ARG A 106 -0.80 0.21 -8.93
CA ARG A 106 0.05 -0.61 -8.04
C ARG A 106 0.16 0.00 -6.65
N ILE A 107 0.43 -0.85 -5.66
CA ILE A 107 0.68 -0.46 -4.26
C ILE A 107 1.96 -1.16 -3.80
N ILE A 108 3.00 -0.37 -3.59
CA ILE A 108 4.30 -0.82 -3.08
C ILE A 108 4.60 -0.15 -1.75
N TRP A 109 5.45 -0.75 -0.93
CA TRP A 109 5.81 -0.18 0.36
C TRP A 109 7.29 -0.34 0.69
N PHE A 110 7.74 0.51 1.61
CA PHE A 110 9.10 0.51 2.15
C PHE A 110 9.06 0.63 3.67
N GLY A 111 10.03 0.03 4.34
CA GLY A 111 10.17 0.06 5.79
C GLY A 111 9.62 -1.18 6.49
N ASN A 112 9.98 -1.32 7.76
CA ASN A 112 9.69 -2.51 8.57
C ASN A 112 8.36 -2.41 9.32
N GLY A 113 7.79 -3.55 9.69
CA GLY A 113 6.55 -3.59 10.50
C GLY A 113 5.31 -3.15 9.72
N LEU A 114 5.31 -3.30 8.40
CA LEU A 114 4.10 -3.35 7.57
C LEU A 114 3.85 -4.82 7.20
N LYS A 115 2.68 -5.34 7.56
CA LYS A 115 2.23 -6.67 7.17
C LYS A 115 1.01 -6.54 6.26
N GLN A 116 1.17 -6.87 4.99
CA GLN A 116 0.07 -6.88 4.04
C GLN A 116 -0.79 -8.14 4.21
N HIS A 117 -2.10 -7.96 4.27
CA HIS A 117 -3.08 -9.06 4.39
C HIS A 117 -3.88 -9.25 3.12
N GLU A 118 -4.22 -8.15 2.44
CA GLU A 118 -4.99 -8.17 1.21
C GLU A 118 -4.29 -7.34 0.14
N TYR A 119 -4.31 -7.83 -1.10
CA TYR A 119 -3.94 -7.07 -2.29
C TYR A 119 -4.79 -7.53 -3.47
N THR A 120 -5.78 -6.71 -3.85
CA THR A 120 -6.85 -7.11 -4.78
C THR A 120 -7.31 -5.94 -5.64
N ARG A 121 -7.96 -6.26 -6.77
CA ARG A 121 -8.72 -5.28 -7.55
C ARG A 121 -10.20 -5.32 -7.22
N GLY A 122 -10.88 -4.18 -7.35
CA GLY A 122 -12.33 -4.08 -7.37
C GLY A 122 -12.91 -4.23 -8.78
N GLU A 123 -14.21 -4.52 -8.86
CA GLU A 123 -14.95 -4.75 -10.11
C GLU A 123 -15.80 -3.54 -10.54
N VAL A 124 -15.43 -2.34 -10.10
CA VAL A 124 -16.11 -1.11 -10.51
C VAL A 124 -15.72 -0.77 -11.95
N LYS A 125 -16.72 -0.56 -12.82
CA LYS A 125 -16.54 -0.48 -14.28
C LYS A 125 -16.65 0.93 -14.86
N ILE A 126 -16.75 1.96 -14.02
CA ILE A 126 -16.98 3.35 -14.45
C ILE A 126 -15.80 3.93 -15.24
N SER A 127 -14.58 3.43 -14.98
CA SER A 127 -13.36 3.82 -15.67
C SER A 127 -12.88 2.69 -16.59
N ASP A 128 -11.97 3.03 -17.49
CA ASP A 128 -11.10 2.10 -18.20
C ASP A 128 -10.02 1.46 -17.31
N HIS A 129 -9.93 1.88 -16.05
CA HIS A 129 -9.15 1.24 -14.99
C HIS A 129 -10.03 0.49 -13.99
N ARG A 130 -9.46 -0.51 -13.33
CA ARG A 130 -10.08 -1.21 -12.19
C ARG A 130 -9.39 -0.76 -10.89
N PRO A 131 -10.15 -0.32 -9.86
CA PRO A 131 -9.55 0.17 -8.63
C PRO A 131 -8.75 -0.93 -7.92
N VAL A 132 -7.63 -0.58 -7.31
CA VAL A 132 -6.78 -1.51 -6.56
C VAL A 132 -6.78 -1.13 -5.10
N LYS A 133 -6.87 -2.13 -4.21
CA LYS A 133 -6.79 -1.95 -2.76
C LYS A 133 -5.77 -2.90 -2.15
N ALA A 134 -5.16 -2.45 -1.06
CA ALA A 134 -4.36 -3.28 -0.18
C ALA A 134 -4.67 -2.95 1.28
N ILE A 135 -4.66 -3.98 2.13
CA ILE A 135 -4.90 -3.87 3.57
C ILE A 135 -3.63 -4.26 4.30
N PHE A 136 -3.19 -3.41 5.23
CA PHE A 136 -1.97 -3.60 6.02
C PHE A 136 -2.28 -3.50 7.51
N THR A 137 -1.58 -4.30 8.32
CA THR A 137 -1.40 -4.00 9.75
C THR A 137 -0.02 -3.42 9.96
N THR A 138 0.10 -2.48 10.91
CA THR A 138 1.38 -1.88 11.26
C THR A 138 1.59 -1.75 12.76
N GLU A 139 2.84 -1.91 13.19
CA GLU A 139 3.25 -1.72 14.58
C GLU A 139 3.59 -0.25 14.84
N VAL A 140 2.81 0.42 15.67
CA VAL A 140 3.07 1.82 16.05
C VAL A 140 3.65 1.91 17.46
N LYS A 141 4.69 2.74 17.62
CA LYS A 141 5.22 3.05 18.96
C LYS A 141 4.25 3.99 19.67
N VAL A 142 3.57 3.50 20.69
CA VAL A 142 2.69 4.33 21.53
C VAL A 142 3.51 4.95 22.65
N VAL A 143 3.78 6.25 22.57
CA VAL A 143 4.37 6.99 23.69
C VAL A 143 3.27 7.29 24.71
N ARG A 144 3.15 6.44 25.74
CA ARG A 144 2.33 6.76 26.90
C ARG A 144 3.03 7.88 27.69
N TYR A 145 2.51 9.10 27.60
CA TYR A 145 2.86 10.16 28.54
C TYR A 145 2.37 9.72 29.93
N ARG A 146 3.21 9.03 30.71
CA ARG A 146 3.09 9.08 32.16
C ARG A 146 3.21 10.55 32.51
N LYS A 147 2.14 11.16 33.01
CA LYS A 147 2.18 12.49 33.64
C LYS A 147 3.27 12.45 34.71
N LYS A 148 4.51 12.80 34.36
CA LYS A 148 5.51 13.31 35.30
C LYS A 148 5.14 14.75 35.63
N ILE A 149 3.90 14.98 36.04
CA ILE A 149 3.55 16.15 36.85
C ILE A 149 3.60 15.67 38.30
N ARG A 150 4.81 15.34 38.77
CA ARG A 150 5.05 15.20 40.21
C ARG A 150 6.39 15.79 40.66
N ASN A 151 7.22 16.32 39.75
CA ASN A 151 8.52 16.91 40.10
C ASN A 151 8.77 18.31 39.51
N LEU A 152 7.74 19.01 38.98
CA LEU A 152 7.88 20.38 38.44
C LEU A 152 7.10 21.45 39.23
N PHE A 153 6.29 21.04 40.23
CA PHE A 153 5.58 21.95 41.14
C PHE A 153 5.62 21.44 42.59
N PHE A 154 6.80 21.12 43.11
CA PHE A 154 7.03 21.08 44.56
C PHE A 154 8.16 22.06 44.89
N SER A 155 7.80 23.35 44.84
CA SER A 155 8.29 24.28 45.85
C SER A 155 7.58 23.91 47.16
N ASP A 156 8.31 23.89 48.27
CA ASP A 156 7.91 23.47 49.62
C ASP A 156 6.71 24.22 50.23
N ARG A 157 5.52 24.22 49.60
CA ARG A 157 4.29 24.75 50.21
C ARG A 157 3.06 23.97 49.76
N PHE A 158 2.39 23.38 50.76
CA PHE A 158 1.09 22.71 50.75
C PHE A 158 1.08 21.19 50.47
N GLU A 159 1.34 20.43 51.55
CA GLU A 159 0.55 19.23 51.83
C GLU A 159 -0.89 19.67 52.15
N ASP A 160 -1.87 19.20 51.38
CA ASP A 160 -3.05 18.51 51.92
C ASP A 160 -4.02 18.06 50.82
N ARG A 161 -4.40 16.78 50.90
CA ARG A 161 -5.61 16.14 50.35
C ARG A 161 -5.79 16.14 48.83
N VAL A 162 -5.66 14.94 48.23
CA VAL A 162 -6.81 14.12 47.78
C VAL A 162 -6.30 12.68 47.62
N GLU A 163 -6.76 11.80 48.50
CA GLU A 163 -6.71 10.35 48.34
C GLU A 163 -7.65 9.90 47.22
N GLY A 164 -7.28 8.81 46.52
CA GLY A 164 -8.25 7.87 45.99
C GLY A 164 -8.12 7.52 44.50
N TYR A 165 -7.90 6.23 44.25
CA TYR A 165 -8.07 5.46 43.00
C TYR A 165 -6.85 5.24 42.10
N ASP A 166 -5.96 4.37 42.59
CA ASP A 166 -5.31 3.35 41.76
C ASP A 166 -6.14 2.06 41.81
N GLN A 167 -6.56 1.55 40.65
CA GLN A 167 -6.50 0.13 40.24
C GLN A 167 -7.30 -0.06 38.94
N ILE A 168 -6.61 -0.38 37.84
CA ILE A 168 -7.24 -0.89 36.61
C ILE A 168 -6.53 -2.21 36.25
N ASP A 169 -7.36 -3.25 36.10
CA ASP A 169 -7.04 -4.67 35.93
C ASP A 169 -6.29 -4.95 34.61
N PRO A 170 -5.31 -5.88 34.59
CA PRO A 170 -4.64 -6.36 33.37
C PRO A 170 -5.55 -6.87 32.23
N LYS A 171 -6.87 -6.99 32.43
CA LYS A 171 -7.85 -7.46 31.43
C LYS A 171 -8.36 -6.41 30.44
N ASP A 172 -8.05 -5.13 30.60
CA ASP A 172 -8.57 -4.05 29.72
C ASP A 172 -7.78 -3.85 28.41
N TYR A 173 -6.91 -4.79 28.03
CA TYR A 173 -6.33 -4.82 26.68
C TYR A 173 -7.30 -5.45 25.69
N SER A 174 -8.14 -4.63 25.04
CA SER A 174 -8.71 -4.99 23.74
C SER A 174 -7.68 -4.67 22.64
N TRP A 175 -7.23 -5.69 21.92
CA TRP A 175 -6.46 -5.50 20.70
C TRP A 175 -7.29 -4.70 19.70
N ILE A 176 -6.90 -3.44 19.46
CA ILE A 176 -7.53 -2.64 18.41
C ILE A 176 -6.74 -2.89 17.13
N SER A 177 -7.23 -3.83 16.33
CA SER A 177 -6.93 -3.91 14.91
C SER A 177 -7.58 -2.69 14.25
N THR A 178 -6.79 -1.80 13.66
CA THR A 178 -7.31 -0.80 12.71
C THR A 178 -7.19 -1.35 11.31
#